data_AF-A0A4P0Y0F7-F1
#
_entry.id   AF-A0A4P0Y0F7-F1
#
_cell.length_a   1.000
_cell.length_b   1.000
_cell.length_c   1.000
_cell.angle_alpha   90.00
_cell.angle_beta   90.00
_cell.angle_gamma   90.00
#
_symmetry.space_group_name_H-M   'P 1'
#
loop_
_entity.id
_entity.type
_entity.pdbx_description
1 polymer ?
#
loop_
_entity_poly.entity_id
_entity_poly.type
_entity_poly.pdbx_seq_one_letter_code
_entity_poly.pdbx_strand_id
1 'polypeptide(L)'
;MRIFGHYVENLYFWRLALGFPVALWSVLLSSRLLVWSLQDSKANAFDKQREQWILRETRKARRALQVLSATFITGHSSVAQKDTAIAMQNNDSIIVSQVGRDGNESARMSQISSSPQDSMEFVIMNIFSQMIADIPFTQIPDKCPLVIVFDVTTSLPLENIRHYWDEAWQKNNITFPVEHVEGSGLSVIDRWLNERIKDKAMLLIVGLQIDPVVTNNTAEAAVALLLGNRLTQRRLTPRITTPARCCSLR
;
A
#
# COMPACT_ATOMS: atom_id res chain seq x y z
N MET A 1 49.12 9.60 -69.49
CA MET A 1 49.10 11.06 -69.71
C MET A 1 50.35 11.62 -69.07
N ARG A 2 51.23 12.27 -69.86
CA ARG A 2 52.55 12.77 -69.41
C ARG A 2 52.38 14.13 -68.74
N ILE A 3 52.62 14.20 -67.44
CA ILE A 3 52.87 15.46 -66.73
C ILE A 3 54.07 15.19 -65.80
N PHE A 4 55.20 15.82 -66.11
CA PHE A 4 56.51 15.83 -65.42
C PHE A 4 57.38 14.55 -65.42
N GLY A 5 58.11 14.35 -66.52
CA GLY A 5 59.58 14.24 -66.55
C GLY A 5 60.35 13.10 -65.84
N HIS A 6 59.75 12.31 -64.95
CA HIS A 6 60.41 11.16 -64.32
C HIS A 6 59.54 9.91 -64.47
N TYR A 7 60.16 8.79 -64.86
CA TYR A 7 59.54 7.47 -64.77
C TYR A 7 59.32 7.17 -63.28
N VAL A 8 58.19 7.62 -62.74
CA VAL A 8 57.68 7.07 -61.48
C VAL A 8 57.36 5.62 -61.82
N GLU A 9 58.11 4.69 -61.23
CA GLU A 9 57.94 3.25 -61.42
C GLU A 9 56.42 2.93 -61.40
N ASN A 10 55.93 2.27 -62.45
CA ASN A 10 54.51 2.02 -62.73
C ASN A 10 53.73 1.60 -61.46
N LEU A 11 54.37 0.81 -60.58
CA LEU A 11 53.85 0.36 -59.30
C LEU A 11 53.54 1.50 -58.30
N TYR A 12 54.40 2.51 -58.18
CA TYR A 12 54.22 3.65 -57.27
C TYR A 12 53.09 4.56 -57.73
N PHE A 13 52.97 4.80 -59.04
CA PHE A 13 51.85 5.58 -59.60
C PHE A 13 50.50 4.90 -59.31
N TRP A 14 50.37 3.59 -59.56
CA TRP A 14 49.14 2.85 -59.25
C TRP A 14 48.85 2.77 -57.75
N ARG A 15 49.89 2.59 -56.90
CA ARG A 15 49.71 2.62 -55.44
C ARG A 15 49.21 3.97 -54.93
N LEU A 16 49.69 5.08 -55.50
CA LEU A 16 49.22 6.42 -55.13
C LEU A 16 47.82 6.70 -55.69
N ALA A 17 47.59 6.40 -56.96
CA ALA A 17 46.33 6.68 -57.66
C ALA A 17 45.15 5.87 -57.13
N LEU A 18 45.37 4.62 -56.70
CA LEU A 18 44.31 3.76 -56.16
C LEU A 18 44.35 3.66 -54.63
N GLY A 19 45.55 3.61 -54.04
CA GLY A 19 45.70 3.46 -52.60
C GLY A 19 45.25 4.68 -51.81
N PHE A 20 45.51 5.90 -52.30
CA PHE A 20 45.07 7.12 -51.62
C PHE A 20 43.54 7.26 -51.58
N PRO A 21 42.80 7.12 -52.70
CA PRO A 21 41.34 7.11 -52.65
C PRO A 21 40.79 6.01 -51.75
N VAL A 22 41.30 4.77 -51.86
CA VAL A 22 40.82 3.66 -51.02
C VAL A 22 41.05 3.94 -49.53
N ALA A 23 42.22 4.46 -49.16
CA ALA A 23 42.51 4.85 -47.78
C ALA A 23 41.57 5.97 -47.31
N LEU A 24 41.39 7.01 -48.11
CA LEU A 24 40.50 8.13 -47.78
C LEU A 24 39.05 7.68 -47.61
N TRP A 25 38.53 6.86 -48.54
CA TRP A 25 37.19 6.30 -48.45
C TRP A 25 37.04 5.34 -47.27
N SER A 26 38.06 4.55 -46.95
CA SER A 26 38.07 3.69 -45.77
C SER A 26 37.98 4.49 -44.47
N VAL A 27 38.70 5.60 -44.36
CA VAL A 27 38.64 6.50 -43.19
C VAL A 27 37.26 7.16 -43.08
N LEU A 28 36.71 7.67 -44.19
CA LEU A 28 35.37 8.27 -44.21
C LEU A 28 34.26 7.28 -43.87
N LEU A 29 34.37 6.04 -44.37
CA LEU A 29 33.41 4.98 -44.04
C LEU A 29 33.52 4.59 -42.56
N SER A 30 34.74 4.42 -42.05
CA SER A 30 34.99 4.06 -40.65
C SER A 30 34.47 5.14 -39.70
N SER A 31 34.71 6.42 -39.99
CA SER A 31 34.19 7.51 -39.16
C SER A 31 32.66 7.55 -39.16
N ARG A 32 32.03 7.34 -40.32
CA ARG A 32 30.56 7.26 -40.42
C ARG A 32 29.99 6.06 -39.66
N LEU A 33 30.64 4.90 -39.74
CA LEU A 33 30.25 3.71 -38.98
C LEU A 33 30.40 3.92 -37.47
N LEU A 34 31.47 4.59 -37.03
CA LEU A 34 31.66 4.95 -35.62
C LEU A 34 30.56 5.89 -35.12
N VAL A 35 30.24 6.94 -35.88
CA VAL A 35 29.15 7.87 -35.52
C VAL A 35 27.82 7.12 -35.42
N TRP A 36 27.51 6.26 -36.39
CA TRP A 36 26.30 5.44 -36.37
C TRP A 36 26.27 4.49 -35.17
N SER A 37 27.37 3.79 -34.88
CA SER A 37 27.49 2.88 -33.73
C SER A 37 27.33 3.60 -32.39
N LEU A 38 27.85 4.83 -32.26
CA LEU A 38 27.67 5.66 -31.08
C LEU A 38 26.20 6.11 -30.91
N GLN A 39 25.55 6.50 -32.00
CA GLN A 39 24.13 6.86 -31.99
C GLN A 39 23.24 5.67 -31.61
N ASP A 40 23.51 4.50 -32.20
CA ASP A 40 22.80 3.25 -31.88
C ASP A 40 23.03 2.82 -30.43
N SER A 41 24.27 2.90 -29.94
CA SER A 41 24.60 2.60 -28.54
C SER A 41 23.84 3.52 -27.57
N LYS A 42 23.73 4.82 -27.90
CA LYS A 42 22.96 5.78 -27.11
C LYS A 42 21.46 5.44 -27.10
N ALA A 43 20.90 5.09 -28.25
CA ALA A 43 19.49 4.68 -28.35
C ALA A 43 19.22 3.40 -27.54
N ASN A 44 20.06 2.39 -27.70
CA ASN A 44 19.97 1.12 -26.96
C ASN A 44 20.12 1.31 -25.44
N ALA A 45 20.99 2.22 -25.00
CA ALA A 45 21.13 2.54 -23.58
C ALA A 45 19.86 3.19 -23.02
N PHE A 46 19.26 4.12 -23.79
CA PHE A 46 18.00 4.77 -23.41
C PHE A 46 16.84 3.77 -23.35
N ASP A 47 16.72 2.87 -24.33
CA ASP A 47 15.67 1.86 -24.36
C ASP A 47 15.78 0.89 -23.17
N LYS A 48 16.99 0.43 -22.85
CA LYS A 48 17.22 -0.40 -21.65
C LYS A 48 16.83 0.32 -20.36
N GLN A 49 17.17 1.60 -20.23
CA GLN A 49 16.81 2.38 -19.05
C GLN A 49 15.29 2.54 -18.94
N ARG A 50 14.62 2.82 -20.07
CA ARG A 50 13.17 2.96 -20.13
C ARG A 50 12.46 1.66 -19.79
N GLU A 51 12.91 0.52 -20.32
CA GLU A 51 12.34 -0.79 -20.01
C GLU A 51 12.48 -1.10 -18.51
N GLN A 52 13.66 -0.88 -17.93
CA GLN A 52 13.88 -1.05 -16.50
C GLN A 52 12.97 -0.16 -15.65
N TRP A 53 12.76 1.09 -16.08
CA TRP A 53 11.85 2.01 -15.40
C TRP A 53 10.40 1.51 -15.47
N ILE A 54 9.90 1.14 -16.65
CA ILE A 54 8.55 0.59 -16.84
C ILE A 54 8.35 -0.65 -15.97
N LEU A 55 9.32 -1.57 -15.95
CA LEU A 55 9.24 -2.78 -15.13
C LEU A 55 9.19 -2.47 -13.63
N ARG A 56 9.97 -1.48 -13.18
CA ARG A 56 9.97 -1.05 -11.77
C ARG A 56 8.64 -0.43 -11.38
N GLU A 57 8.11 0.49 -12.18
CA GLU A 57 6.82 1.14 -11.91
C GLU A 57 5.66 0.15 -12.02
N THR A 58 5.68 -0.74 -13.01
CA THR A 58 4.66 -1.79 -13.13
C THR A 58 4.68 -2.72 -11.91
N ARG A 59 5.87 -3.10 -11.41
CA ARG A 59 5.98 -3.89 -10.18
C ARG A 59 5.52 -3.11 -8.95
N LYS A 60 5.76 -1.80 -8.88
CA LYS A 60 5.29 -0.92 -7.79
C LYS A 60 3.77 -0.84 -7.80
N ALA A 61 3.16 -0.58 -8.94
CA ALA A 61 1.71 -0.51 -9.11
C ALA A 61 0.98 -1.83 -8.85
N ARG A 62 1.65 -2.98 -9.04
CA ARG A 62 1.10 -4.32 -8.76
C ARG A 62 1.24 -4.76 -7.29
N ARG A 63 1.86 -3.95 -6.43
CA ARG A 63 1.92 -4.27 -4.99
C ARG A 63 0.52 -4.18 -4.40
N ALA A 64 0.18 -5.18 -3.59
CA ALA A 64 -1.14 -5.26 -2.98
C ALA A 64 -1.03 -5.91 -1.59
N LEU A 65 -1.88 -5.44 -0.68
CA LEU A 65 -2.12 -6.08 0.59
C LEU A 65 -3.28 -7.06 0.47
N GLN A 66 -3.18 -8.15 1.22
CA GLN A 66 -4.24 -9.14 1.36
C GLN A 66 -5.04 -8.83 2.61
N VAL A 67 -6.36 -8.73 2.47
CA VAL A 67 -7.27 -8.63 3.61
C VAL A 67 -7.42 -10.02 4.21
N LEU A 68 -6.90 -10.20 5.43
CA LEU A 68 -6.91 -11.46 6.15
C LEU A 68 -8.13 -11.54 7.07
N SER A 69 -8.38 -10.47 7.82
CA SER A 69 -9.59 -10.29 8.62
C SER A 69 -10.04 -8.84 8.58
N ALA A 70 -11.34 -8.65 8.76
CA ALA A 70 -11.98 -7.35 8.84
C ALA A 70 -13.17 -7.51 9.78
N THR A 71 -13.21 -6.67 10.81
CA THR A 71 -14.26 -6.62 11.82
C THR A 71 -14.65 -5.16 11.99
N PHE A 72 -15.95 -4.91 12.20
CA PHE A 72 -16.44 -3.56 12.39
C PHE A 72 -17.62 -3.55 13.36
N ILE A 73 -17.74 -2.46 14.09
CA ILE A 73 -18.81 -2.19 15.05
C ILE A 73 -19.35 -0.81 14.71
N THR A 74 -20.68 -0.68 14.64
CA THR A 74 -21.36 0.59 14.40
C THR A 74 -22.52 0.74 15.36
N GLY A 75 -23.16 1.91 15.37
CA GLY A 75 -24.41 2.13 16.10
C GLY A 75 -25.64 1.37 15.57
N HIS A 76 -25.46 0.42 14.65
CA HIS A 76 -26.57 -0.41 14.19
C HIS A 76 -26.96 -1.41 15.27
N SER A 77 -28.26 -1.60 15.52
CA SER A 77 -28.78 -2.50 16.55
C SER A 77 -28.57 -4.00 16.30
N SER A 78 -27.97 -4.37 15.16
CA SER A 78 -27.82 -5.78 14.79
C SER A 78 -26.58 -6.38 15.45
N VAL A 79 -26.76 -7.55 16.05
CA VAL A 79 -25.69 -8.31 16.70
C VAL A 79 -24.73 -8.92 15.67
N ALA A 80 -25.18 -9.17 14.45
CA ALA A 80 -24.37 -9.82 13.40
C ALA A 80 -23.86 -8.81 12.36
N GLN A 81 -22.54 -8.76 12.16
CA GLN A 81 -21.88 -7.88 11.18
C GLN A 81 -22.44 -8.03 9.75
N LYS A 82 -22.85 -9.25 9.36
CA LYS A 82 -23.42 -9.51 8.03
C LYS A 82 -24.73 -8.77 7.81
N ASP A 83 -25.60 -8.79 8.81
CA ASP A 83 -26.92 -8.14 8.71
C ASP A 83 -26.76 -6.63 8.69
N THR A 84 -25.83 -6.09 9.48
CA THR A 84 -25.44 -4.67 9.41
C THR A 84 -24.91 -4.29 8.02
N ALA A 85 -24.06 -5.13 7.41
CA ALA A 85 -23.55 -4.87 6.07
C ALA A 85 -24.66 -4.88 5.00
N ILE A 86 -25.65 -5.78 5.13
CA ILE A 86 -26.81 -5.85 4.24
C ILE A 86 -27.69 -4.60 4.41
N ALA A 87 -27.96 -4.19 5.66
CA ALA A 87 -28.73 -2.97 5.94
C ALA A 87 -28.05 -1.71 5.38
N MET A 88 -26.72 -1.61 5.52
CA MET A 88 -25.92 -0.55 4.90
C MET A 88 -26.01 -0.58 3.37
N GLN A 89 -25.95 -1.77 2.75
CA GLN A 89 -26.10 -1.91 1.31
C GLN A 89 -27.48 -1.47 0.81
N ASN A 90 -28.52 -1.65 1.64
CA ASN A 90 -29.88 -1.21 1.36
C ASN A 90 -30.12 0.28 1.65
N ASN A 91 -29.11 1.00 2.14
CA ASN A 91 -29.18 2.40 2.59
C ASN A 91 -30.15 2.63 3.77
N ASP A 92 -30.27 1.64 4.67
CA ASP A 92 -31.07 1.79 5.88
C ASP A 92 -30.45 2.87 6.80
N SER A 93 -31.14 4.00 6.94
CA SER A 93 -30.62 5.13 7.72
C SER A 93 -30.86 4.92 9.22
N ILE A 94 -29.77 4.83 9.98
CA ILE A 94 -29.80 4.66 11.45
C ILE A 94 -29.47 5.95 12.23
N ILE A 95 -29.32 7.08 11.54
CA ILE A 95 -29.04 8.38 12.16
C ILE A 95 -30.33 8.92 12.79
N VAL A 96 -30.41 8.86 14.11
CA VAL A 96 -31.57 9.29 14.89
C VAL A 96 -31.17 10.47 15.77
N SER A 97 -32.12 11.31 16.17
CA SER A 97 -31.86 12.34 17.18
C SER A 97 -31.57 11.66 18.53
N GLN A 98 -30.36 11.82 19.04
CA GLN A 98 -29.89 11.25 20.31
C GLN A 98 -29.08 12.29 21.07
N VAL A 99 -29.05 12.19 22.40
CA VAL A 99 -28.24 13.08 23.24
C VAL A 99 -26.77 12.69 23.07
N GLY A 100 -25.89 13.67 22.82
CA GLY A 100 -24.44 13.45 22.76
C GLY A 100 -23.89 12.82 24.06
N ARG A 101 -22.72 12.17 23.98
CA ARG A 101 -22.07 11.58 25.16
C ARG A 101 -21.64 12.64 26.21
N ASP A 102 -21.52 13.89 25.79
CA ASP A 102 -21.28 15.07 26.62
C ASP A 102 -22.55 15.62 27.31
N GLY A 103 -23.72 15.05 27.01
CA GLY A 103 -25.00 15.41 27.61
C GLY A 103 -25.58 16.75 27.16
N ASN A 104 -24.89 17.50 26.29
CA ASN A 104 -25.19 18.91 26.09
C ASN A 104 -26.32 19.17 25.11
N GLU A 105 -26.58 18.33 24.10
CA GLU A 105 -27.61 18.60 23.10
C GLU A 105 -28.09 17.33 22.36
N SER A 106 -29.35 17.33 21.89
CA SER A 106 -29.87 16.30 20.98
C SER A 106 -29.35 16.57 19.57
N ALA A 107 -28.42 15.75 19.09
CA ALA A 107 -27.90 15.83 17.75
C ALA A 107 -28.32 14.59 16.93
N ARG A 108 -28.45 14.76 15.61
CA ARG A 108 -28.72 13.62 14.72
C ARG A 108 -27.46 12.79 14.60
N MET A 109 -27.40 11.63 15.25
CA MET A 109 -26.22 10.77 15.16
C MET A 109 -26.57 9.29 15.29
N SER A 110 -25.60 8.44 14.95
CA SER A 110 -25.64 7.02 15.26
C SER A 110 -24.59 6.74 16.32
N GLN A 111 -25.00 6.31 17.51
CA GLN A 111 -24.09 5.96 18.61
C GLN A 111 -23.99 4.44 18.78
N ILE A 112 -22.82 3.95 19.16
CA ILE A 112 -22.63 2.55 19.55
C ILE A 112 -23.40 2.31 20.84
N SER A 113 -24.18 1.21 20.87
CA SER A 113 -25.02 0.85 22.01
C SER A 113 -24.18 0.74 23.28
N SER A 114 -24.55 1.54 24.29
CA SER A 114 -23.90 1.59 25.60
C SER A 114 -24.93 2.03 26.64
N SER A 115 -24.72 1.66 27.91
CA SER A 115 -25.59 2.12 28.99
C SER A 115 -25.32 3.59 29.28
N PRO A 116 -26.33 4.41 29.62
CA PRO A 116 -26.13 5.83 29.97
C PRO A 116 -25.19 6.07 31.18
N GLN A 117 -24.95 5.04 31.99
CA GLN A 117 -24.07 5.07 33.17
C GLN A 117 -22.65 4.60 32.86
N ASP A 118 -22.39 4.08 31.66
CA ASP A 118 -21.07 3.56 31.30
C ASP A 118 -20.10 4.72 31.08
N SER A 119 -18.90 4.61 31.67
CA SER A 119 -17.82 5.55 31.37
C SER A 119 -17.35 5.37 29.92
N MET A 120 -16.87 6.46 29.30
CA MET A 120 -16.33 6.40 27.93
C MET A 120 -15.17 5.40 27.80
N GLU A 121 -14.36 5.27 28.84
CA GLU A 121 -13.31 4.26 28.98
C GLU A 121 -13.88 2.84 28.86
N PHE A 122 -14.95 2.52 29.62
CA PHE A 122 -15.57 1.20 29.58
C PHE A 122 -16.12 0.88 28.18
N VAL A 123 -16.74 1.86 27.52
CA VAL A 123 -17.26 1.71 26.16
C VAL A 123 -16.14 1.40 25.16
N ILE A 124 -15.05 2.17 25.18
CA ILE A 124 -13.90 1.96 24.28
C ILE A 124 -13.24 0.60 24.56
N MET A 125 -13.06 0.25 25.83
CA MET A 125 -12.48 -1.04 26.23
C MET A 125 -13.32 -2.23 25.76
N ASN A 126 -14.64 -2.10 25.84
CA ASN A 126 -15.57 -3.13 25.37
C ASN A 126 -15.52 -3.27 23.84
N ILE A 127 -15.49 -2.14 23.12
CA ILE A 127 -15.33 -2.10 21.66
C ILE A 127 -14.02 -2.79 21.25
N PHE A 128 -12.90 -2.46 21.90
CA PHE A 128 -11.60 -3.10 21.62
C PHE A 128 -11.61 -4.59 21.94
N SER A 129 -12.15 -4.98 23.09
CA SER A 129 -12.25 -6.39 23.47
C SER A 129 -13.05 -7.20 22.45
N GLN A 130 -14.17 -6.66 21.97
CA GLN A 130 -15.01 -7.30 20.95
C GLN A 130 -14.29 -7.40 19.60
N MET A 131 -13.63 -6.32 19.14
CA MET A 131 -12.87 -6.36 17.89
C MET A 131 -11.71 -7.35 17.93
N ILE A 132 -11.01 -7.44 19.06
CA ILE A 132 -9.89 -8.37 19.26
C ILE A 132 -10.40 -9.81 19.24
N ALA A 133 -11.52 -10.11 19.91
CA ALA A 133 -12.10 -11.45 19.94
C ALA A 133 -12.48 -12.00 18.55
N ASP A 134 -12.93 -11.13 17.65
CA ASP A 134 -13.35 -11.51 16.30
C ASP A 134 -12.16 -11.70 15.32
N ILE A 135 -10.94 -11.29 15.69
CA ILE A 135 -9.76 -11.49 14.85
C ILE A 135 -9.17 -12.88 15.11
N PRO A 136 -8.89 -13.69 14.06
CA PRO A 136 -8.38 -15.05 14.21
C PRO A 136 -6.88 -15.08 14.55
N PHE A 137 -6.49 -14.52 15.70
CA PHE A 137 -5.11 -14.47 16.19
C PHE A 137 -4.48 -15.85 16.31
N THR A 138 -5.26 -16.89 16.61
CA THR A 138 -4.77 -18.28 16.72
C THR A 138 -4.24 -18.86 15.41
N GLN A 139 -4.62 -18.29 14.26
CA GLN A 139 -4.14 -18.73 12.95
C GLN A 139 -2.86 -17.96 12.53
N ILE A 140 -2.49 -16.94 13.30
CA ILE A 140 -1.32 -16.11 13.04
C ILE A 140 -0.05 -16.85 13.52
N PRO A 141 1.02 -16.91 12.71
CA PRO A 141 2.27 -17.51 13.16
C PRO A 141 2.92 -16.74 14.33
N ASP A 142 3.25 -17.44 15.41
CA ASP A 142 3.82 -16.90 16.67
C ASP A 142 5.06 -15.99 16.51
N LYS A 143 5.79 -16.11 15.40
CA LYS A 143 7.02 -15.36 15.12
C LYS A 143 6.83 -14.17 14.16
N CYS A 144 5.59 -13.89 13.76
CA CYS A 144 5.30 -12.82 12.80
C CYS A 144 5.00 -11.53 13.57
N PRO A 145 5.85 -10.48 13.49
CA PRO A 145 5.57 -9.20 14.12
C PRO A 145 4.27 -8.60 13.58
N LEU A 146 3.50 -8.03 14.50
CA LEU A 146 2.26 -7.32 14.20
C LEU A 146 2.51 -5.82 14.37
N VAL A 147 2.37 -5.09 13.27
CA VAL A 147 2.46 -3.63 13.29
C VAL A 147 1.07 -3.07 13.44
N ILE A 148 0.82 -2.30 14.50
CA ILE A 148 -0.48 -1.70 14.81
C ILE A 148 -0.44 -0.22 14.49
N VAL A 149 -1.46 0.24 13.77
CA VAL A 149 -1.67 1.66 13.45
C VAL A 149 -3.07 2.06 13.87
N PHE A 150 -3.14 3.16 14.61
CA PHE A 150 -4.39 3.74 15.10
C PHE A 150 -4.78 4.93 14.23
N ASP A 151 -5.96 4.85 13.61
CA ASP A 151 -6.58 5.96 12.88
C ASP A 151 -7.84 6.40 13.64
N VAL A 152 -7.66 7.36 14.54
CA VAL A 152 -8.66 7.67 15.58
C VAL A 152 -9.16 9.10 15.43
N THR A 153 -10.48 9.26 15.45
CA THR A 153 -11.16 10.55 15.52
C THR A 153 -12.00 10.57 16.79
N THR A 154 -11.47 11.15 17.86
CA THR A 154 -12.12 11.24 19.16
C THR A 154 -11.71 12.52 19.89
N SER A 155 -12.52 12.94 20.86
CA SER A 155 -12.21 14.02 21.79
C SER A 155 -11.08 13.68 22.78
N LEU A 156 -10.77 12.39 22.96
CA LEU A 156 -9.74 11.90 23.88
C LEU A 156 -8.31 11.96 23.29
N PRO A 157 -7.27 12.12 24.13
CA PRO A 157 -5.87 11.98 23.72
C PRO A 157 -5.54 10.57 23.20
N LEU A 158 -4.71 10.49 22.16
CA LEU A 158 -4.28 9.20 21.57
C LEU A 158 -3.54 8.29 22.57
N GLU A 159 -2.86 8.86 23.56
CA GLU A 159 -2.17 8.10 24.62
C GLU A 159 -3.15 7.25 25.43
N ASN A 160 -4.32 7.81 25.77
CA ASN A 160 -5.36 7.08 26.49
C ASN A 160 -5.90 5.93 25.63
N ILE A 161 -6.07 6.17 24.33
CA ILE A 161 -6.54 5.13 23.40
C ILE A 161 -5.53 3.99 23.28
N ARG A 162 -4.23 4.29 23.22
CA ARG A 162 -3.16 3.28 23.24
C ARG A 162 -3.18 2.48 24.55
N HIS A 163 -3.32 3.17 25.68
CA HIS A 163 -3.43 2.53 26.99
C HIS A 163 -4.63 1.56 27.05
N TYR A 164 -5.82 2.00 26.61
CA TYR A 164 -7.01 1.13 26.59
C TYR A 164 -6.86 -0.05 25.64
N TRP A 165 -6.18 0.14 24.51
CA TRP A 165 -5.87 -0.96 23.61
C TRP A 165 -4.94 -1.99 24.26
N ASP A 166 -3.87 -1.55 24.90
CA ASP A 166 -2.89 -2.42 25.54
C ASP A 166 -3.51 -3.22 26.69
N GLU A 167 -4.40 -2.60 27.46
CA GLU A 167 -5.16 -3.29 28.51
C GLU A 167 -6.11 -4.35 27.92
N ALA A 168 -6.86 -4.00 26.86
CA ALA A 168 -7.70 -4.97 26.15
C ALA A 168 -6.86 -6.11 25.55
N TRP A 169 -5.67 -5.80 25.04
CA TRP A 169 -4.74 -6.77 24.47
C TRP A 169 -4.20 -7.75 25.52
N GLN A 170 -3.81 -7.25 26.69
CA GLN A 170 -3.35 -8.07 27.82
C GLN A 170 -4.47 -8.97 28.35
N LYS A 171 -5.69 -8.43 28.48
CA LYS A 171 -6.87 -9.19 28.95
C LYS A 171 -7.21 -10.38 28.05
N ASN A 172 -6.94 -10.25 26.75
CA ASN A 172 -7.14 -11.33 25.77
C ASN A 172 -5.95 -12.33 25.69
N ASN A 173 -4.94 -12.21 26.58
CA ASN A 173 -3.76 -13.08 26.66
C ASN A 173 -2.97 -13.21 25.34
N ILE A 174 -2.85 -12.12 24.59
CA ILE A 174 -2.18 -12.14 23.29
C ILE A 174 -0.68 -11.85 23.45
N THR A 175 0.18 -12.77 23.00
CA THR A 175 1.64 -12.73 23.24
C THR A 175 2.48 -12.34 22.02
N PHE A 176 1.88 -11.83 20.94
CA PHE A 176 2.62 -11.46 19.73
C PHE A 176 3.55 -10.25 19.98
N PRO A 177 4.71 -10.19 19.31
CA PRO A 177 5.51 -8.98 19.29
C PRO A 177 4.76 -7.90 18.50
N VAL A 178 4.37 -6.83 19.20
CA VAL A 178 3.63 -5.69 18.68
C VAL A 178 4.57 -4.49 18.49
N GLU A 179 4.49 -3.86 17.32
CA GLU A 179 5.14 -2.58 17.02
C GLU A 179 4.05 -1.54 16.73
N HIS A 180 4.06 -0.43 17.46
CA HIS A 180 3.14 0.68 17.17
C HIS A 180 3.78 1.65 16.20
N VAL A 181 3.08 1.99 15.12
CA VAL A 181 3.55 2.95 14.12
C VAL A 181 2.57 4.10 14.01
N GLU A 182 3.12 5.31 13.88
CA GLU A 182 2.34 6.52 13.72
C GLU A 182 2.00 6.81 12.25
N GLY A 183 0.75 7.21 12.05
CA GLY A 183 0.23 7.67 10.77
C GLY A 183 -1.29 7.57 10.75
N SER A 184 -1.90 8.24 9.78
CA SER A 184 -3.34 8.24 9.57
C SER A 184 -3.70 8.06 8.11
N GLY A 185 -4.89 7.51 7.87
CA GLY A 185 -5.48 7.30 6.56
C GLY A 185 -4.60 6.51 5.59
N LEU A 186 -4.71 6.85 4.31
CA LEU A 186 -4.07 6.12 3.21
C LEU A 186 -2.54 6.26 3.17
N SER A 187 -1.98 7.27 3.85
CA SER A 187 -0.53 7.49 3.89
C SER A 187 0.22 6.31 4.55
N VAL A 188 -0.43 5.65 5.50
CA VAL A 188 0.08 4.46 6.19
C VAL A 188 0.20 3.29 5.21
N ILE A 189 -0.83 3.09 4.39
CA ILE A 189 -0.87 2.02 3.39
C ILE A 189 0.18 2.26 2.31
N ASP A 190 0.30 3.50 1.82
CA ASP A 190 1.32 3.85 0.81
C ASP A 190 2.74 3.63 1.35
N ARG A 191 3.04 4.13 2.56
CA ARG A 191 4.34 3.90 3.22
C ARG A 191 4.63 2.41 3.39
N TRP A 192 3.64 1.64 3.83
CA TRP A 192 3.76 0.19 3.99
C TRP A 192 4.08 -0.51 2.66
N LEU A 193 3.34 -0.20 1.59
CA LEU A 193 3.56 -0.78 0.26
C LEU A 193 4.91 -0.37 -0.35
N ASN A 194 5.42 0.80 0.03
CA ASN A 194 6.69 1.31 -0.49
C ASN A 194 7.90 0.76 0.26
N GLU A 195 7.84 0.69 1.59
CA GLU A 195 8.98 0.39 2.47
C GLU A 195 8.95 -1.05 3.01
N ARG A 196 7.79 -1.52 3.48
CA ARG A 196 7.67 -2.77 4.25
C ARG A 196 7.02 -3.94 3.49
N ILE A 197 6.81 -3.83 2.18
CA ILE A 197 6.16 -4.88 1.35
C ILE A 197 6.89 -6.22 1.31
N LYS A 198 8.19 -6.24 1.63
CA LYS A 198 9.02 -7.46 1.70
C LYS A 198 9.16 -8.01 3.11
N ASP A 199 8.63 -7.31 4.11
CA ASP A 199 8.76 -7.72 5.49
C ASP A 199 7.84 -8.90 5.78
N LYS A 200 8.29 -9.77 6.67
CA LYS A 200 7.48 -10.87 7.23
C LYS A 200 6.69 -10.35 8.43
N ALA A 201 5.94 -9.28 8.22
CA ALA A 201 5.11 -8.62 9.22
C ALA A 201 3.68 -8.52 8.70
N MET A 202 2.73 -8.38 9.62
CA MET A 202 1.35 -8.03 9.28
C MET A 202 1.04 -6.64 9.80
N LEU A 203 0.10 -5.99 9.14
CA LEU A 203 -0.37 -4.65 9.48
C LEU A 203 -1.80 -4.77 10.02
N LEU A 204 -2.02 -4.33 11.25
CA LEU A 204 -3.34 -4.17 11.84
C LEU A 204 -3.67 -2.68 11.89
N ILE A 205 -4.71 -2.28 11.16
CA ILE A 205 -5.24 -0.92 11.21
C ILE A 205 -6.46 -0.94 12.12
N VAL A 206 -6.44 -0.13 13.16
CA VAL A 206 -7.55 0.07 14.09
C VAL A 206 -8.10 1.47 13.88
N GLY A 207 -9.25 1.54 13.23
CA GLY A 207 -10.03 2.76 13.04
C GLY A 207 -11.02 2.94 14.18
N LEU A 208 -11.06 4.11 14.80
CA LEU A 208 -12.04 4.40 15.85
C LEU A 208 -12.57 5.82 15.70
N GLN A 209 -13.88 5.94 15.54
CA GLN A 209 -14.61 7.20 15.59
C GLN A 209 -15.62 7.11 16.73
N ILE A 210 -15.33 7.82 17.83
CA ILE A 210 -16.17 7.86 19.03
C ILE A 210 -16.13 9.26 19.61
N ASP A 211 -17.29 9.78 20.02
CA ASP A 211 -17.44 11.15 20.53
C ASP A 211 -16.74 12.21 19.65
N PRO A 212 -17.19 12.41 18.40
CA PRO A 212 -16.59 13.39 17.52
C PRO A 212 -16.90 14.81 18.00
N VAL A 213 -15.93 15.73 17.85
CA VAL A 213 -16.07 17.15 18.21
C VAL A 213 -17.28 17.81 17.53
N VAL A 214 -17.61 17.38 16.31
CA VAL A 214 -18.85 17.75 15.61
C VAL A 214 -19.80 16.57 15.67
N THR A 215 -20.90 16.72 16.40
CA THR A 215 -21.83 15.64 16.70
C THR A 215 -22.96 15.48 15.66
N ASN A 216 -23.36 16.57 15.00
CA ASN A 216 -24.51 16.57 14.09
C ASN A 216 -24.23 15.85 12.76
N ASN A 217 -25.14 14.95 12.37
CA ASN A 217 -25.07 14.05 11.22
C ASN A 217 -23.81 13.17 11.18
N THR A 218 -23.32 12.75 12.35
CA THR A 218 -22.16 11.85 12.45
C THR A 218 -22.57 10.45 12.92
N ALA A 219 -21.66 9.50 12.77
CA ALA A 219 -21.85 8.13 13.24
C ALA A 219 -20.60 7.66 13.98
N GLU A 220 -20.80 6.95 15.08
CA GLU A 220 -19.77 6.22 15.78
C GLU A 220 -19.53 4.88 15.08
N ALA A 221 -18.25 4.57 14.88
CA ALA A 221 -17.83 3.33 14.26
C ALA A 221 -16.44 2.95 14.74
N ALA A 222 -16.22 1.64 14.87
CA ALA A 222 -14.90 1.06 15.10
C ALA A 222 -14.64 0.00 14.04
N VAL A 223 -13.42 -0.08 13.53
CA VAL A 223 -13.02 -1.01 12.49
C VAL A 223 -11.64 -1.56 12.84
N ALA A 224 -11.48 -2.88 12.74
CA ALA A 224 -10.17 -3.50 12.77
C ALA A 224 -9.92 -4.26 11.46
N LEU A 225 -8.84 -3.90 10.79
CA LEU A 225 -8.46 -4.45 9.49
C LEU A 225 -7.09 -5.11 9.59
N LEU A 226 -7.06 -6.44 9.48
CA LEU A 226 -5.82 -7.22 9.48
C LEU A 226 -5.37 -7.46 8.04
N LEU A 227 -4.19 -6.93 7.72
CA LEU A 227 -3.59 -6.93 6.39
C LEU A 227 -2.28 -7.73 6.37
N GLY A 228 -2.11 -8.52 5.32
CA GLY A 228 -0.89 -9.27 5.05
C GLY A 228 -0.21 -8.84 3.75
N ASN A 229 1.11 -8.87 3.74
CA ASN A 229 1.90 -8.70 2.53
C ASN A 229 1.68 -9.88 1.57
N ARG A 230 1.16 -9.64 0.37
CA ARG A 230 0.94 -10.70 -0.64
C ARG A 230 2.22 -11.51 -0.97
N LEU A 231 3.39 -10.88 -0.85
CA LEU A 231 4.67 -11.51 -1.19
C LEU A 231 5.17 -12.46 -0.11
N THR A 232 4.88 -12.19 1.17
CA THR A 232 5.43 -12.92 2.33
C THR A 232 4.38 -13.73 3.09
N GLN A 233 3.12 -13.29 3.07
CA GLN A 233 1.98 -14.01 3.63
C GLN A 233 1.50 -15.05 2.61
N ARG A 234 1.63 -16.34 2.94
CA ARG A 234 0.97 -17.45 2.22
C ARG A 234 0.21 -18.42 3.12
N ARG A 235 0.22 -18.20 4.44
CA ARG A 235 -0.30 -19.15 5.44
C ARG A 235 -1.77 -18.93 5.77
N LEU A 236 -2.25 -17.69 5.64
CA LEU A 236 -3.65 -17.35 5.90
C LEU A 236 -4.33 -17.19 4.55
N THR A 237 -5.49 -17.82 4.40
CA THR A 237 -6.31 -17.64 3.22
C THR A 237 -6.88 -16.23 3.20
N PRO A 238 -6.61 -15.41 2.17
CA PRO A 238 -7.18 -14.07 2.09
C PRO A 238 -8.70 -14.16 1.99
N ARG A 239 -9.42 -13.31 2.75
CA ARG A 239 -10.90 -13.24 2.69
C ARG A 239 -11.39 -12.67 1.37
N ILE A 240 -10.60 -11.79 0.74
CA ILE A 240 -10.87 -11.24 -0.59
C ILE A 240 -9.75 -11.71 -1.52
N THR A 241 -10.06 -12.70 -2.36
CA THR A 241 -9.18 -13.08 -3.46
C THR A 241 -9.25 -12.02 -4.54
N THR A 242 -8.20 -11.20 -4.70
CA THR A 242 -8.03 -10.45 -5.94
C THR A 242 -7.96 -11.44 -7.10
N PRO A 243 -8.68 -11.22 -8.21
CA PRO A 243 -8.64 -12.14 -9.34
C PRO A 243 -7.22 -12.20 -9.90
N ALA A 244 -6.51 -13.29 -9.61
CA ALA A 244 -5.14 -13.50 -10.03
C ALA A 244 -4.98 -13.76 -11.55
N ARG A 245 -6.07 -13.71 -12.33
CA ARG A 245 -6.12 -14.17 -13.73
C ARG A 245 -6.71 -13.16 -14.71
N CYS A 246 -6.52 -11.84 -14.53
CA CYS A 246 -7.02 -10.88 -15.52
C CYS A 246 -5.94 -10.30 -16.46
N CYS A 247 -4.67 -10.71 -16.35
CA CYS A 247 -3.62 -10.25 -17.26
C CYS A 247 -2.71 -11.40 -17.71
N SER A 248 -3.27 -12.38 -18.43
CA SER A 248 -2.51 -13.03 -19.50
C SER A 248 -2.74 -12.20 -20.76
N LEU A 249 -1.94 -11.13 -20.92
CA LEU A 249 -1.86 -10.44 -22.20
C LEU A 249 -1.24 -11.42 -23.20
N ARG A 250 -2.06 -11.79 -24.18
CA ARG A 250 -1.64 -12.34 -25.46
C ARG A 250 -1.00 -11.23 -26.28
#